data_AF-A0A3D2YE21-F1
#
_entry.id   AF-A0A3D2YE21-F1
#
_cell.length_a   1.000
_cell.length_b   1.000
_cell.length_c   1.000
_cell.angle_alpha   90.00
_cell.angle_beta   90.00
_cell.angle_gamma   90.00
#
_symmetry.space_group_name_H-M   'P 1'
#
loop_
_entity.id
_entity.type
_entity.pdbx_description
1 polymer ?
#
loop_
_entity_poly.entity_id
_entity_poly.type
_entity_poly.pdbx_seq_one_letter_code
_entity_poly.pdbx_strand_id
1 'polypeptide(L)'
;AIAIDDEDSQRLLRLFNTPEGQKYMKDELGMSDEEVQKMTWLGISGIANVLCCIKMAKYYELTENDVVGTVLTDSAVMYQSRVEELNQMHGAYNAHEAALDHNLHMLGLKTDSMLELTYTERKRVHNLKYYTWVEQQQMNVEDLNAQWYDTKNTWDAVHAQAKELDELINEFNEATGLLKAL
;
A
#
# COMPACT_ATOMS: atom_id res chain seq x y z
N ALA A 1 -9.80 -6.53 6.33
CA ALA A 1 -8.56 -6.02 5.73
C ALA A 1 -8.65 -6.27 4.24
N ILE A 2 -8.19 -5.33 3.41
CA ILE A 2 -8.14 -5.47 1.96
C ILE A 2 -6.69 -5.82 1.64
N ALA A 3 -6.47 -7.02 1.11
CA ALA A 3 -5.14 -7.52 0.79
C ALA A 3 -4.92 -7.51 -0.73
N ILE A 4 -3.69 -7.21 -1.12
CA ILE A 4 -3.21 -7.12 -2.50
C ILE A 4 -2.00 -8.04 -2.64
N ASP A 5 -1.82 -8.61 -3.83
CA ASP A 5 -0.59 -9.34 -4.14
C ASP A 5 0.53 -8.32 -4.37
N ASP A 6 1.65 -8.49 -3.67
CA ASP A 6 2.80 -7.56 -3.79
C ASP A 6 3.29 -7.46 -5.24
N GLU A 7 3.10 -8.52 -6.04
CA GLU A 7 3.43 -8.51 -7.46
C GLU A 7 2.65 -7.45 -8.24
N ASP A 8 1.35 -7.24 -7.93
CA ASP A 8 0.52 -6.26 -8.62
C ASP A 8 1.11 -4.86 -8.48
N SER A 9 1.49 -4.50 -7.26
CA SER A 9 2.08 -3.18 -6.96
C SER A 9 3.47 -3.01 -7.55
N GLN A 10 4.29 -4.06 -7.55
CA GLN A 10 5.65 -4.05 -8.12
C GLN A 10 5.64 -3.94 -9.65
N ARG A 11 4.69 -4.60 -10.31
CA ARG A 11 4.52 -4.52 -11.77
C ARG A 11 4.09 -3.14 -12.21
N LEU A 12 3.09 -2.59 -11.54
CA LEU A 12 2.62 -1.22 -11.81
C LEU A 12 3.66 -0.16 -11.45
N LEU A 13 4.57 -0.42 -10.50
CA LEU A 13 5.71 0.47 -10.26
C LEU A 13 6.53 0.68 -11.54
N ARG A 14 6.76 -0.37 -12.33
CA ARG A 14 7.48 -0.28 -13.62
C ARG A 14 6.65 0.46 -14.66
N LEU A 15 5.34 0.20 -14.73
CA LEU A 15 4.43 0.93 -15.62
C LEU A 15 4.51 2.45 -15.38
N PHE A 16 4.55 2.89 -14.13
CA PHE A 16 4.56 4.31 -13.80
C PHE A 16 5.94 4.95 -13.92
N ASN A 17 7.02 4.19 -13.69
CA ASN A 17 8.38 4.74 -13.55
C ASN A 17 9.31 4.42 -14.72
N THR A 18 8.79 3.95 -15.87
CA THR A 18 9.58 3.72 -17.09
C THR A 18 9.10 4.61 -18.24
N PRO A 19 10.00 5.02 -19.15
CA PRO A 19 9.62 5.81 -20.33
C PRO A 19 8.55 5.11 -21.19
N GLU A 20 8.65 3.80 -21.36
CA GLU A 20 7.73 3.00 -22.17
C GLU A 20 6.34 2.94 -21.53
N GLY A 21 6.27 2.79 -20.21
CA GLY A 21 5.01 2.80 -19.47
C GLY A 21 4.34 4.18 -19.46
N GLN A 22 5.13 5.26 -19.30
CA GLN A 22 4.63 6.64 -19.40
C GLN A 22 4.09 6.94 -20.81
N LYS A 23 4.79 6.48 -21.85
CA LYS A 23 4.30 6.57 -23.22
C LYS A 23 2.99 5.81 -23.41
N TYR A 24 2.88 4.60 -22.88
CA TYR A 24 1.63 3.83 -22.93
C TYR A 24 0.46 4.55 -22.24
N MET A 25 0.67 5.10 -21.04
CA MET A 25 -0.35 5.88 -20.33
C MET A 25 -0.82 7.10 -21.13
N LYS A 26 0.10 7.78 -21.82
CA LYS A 26 -0.23 8.94 -22.64
C LYS A 26 -0.95 8.55 -23.93
N ASP A 27 -0.35 7.65 -24.71
CA ASP A 27 -0.78 7.36 -26.07
C ASP A 27 -2.01 6.43 -26.11
N GLU A 28 -2.08 5.46 -25.20
CA GLU A 28 -3.13 4.42 -25.20
C GLU A 28 -4.23 4.70 -24.15
N LEU A 29 -3.88 5.27 -22.98
CA LEU A 29 -4.88 5.60 -21.95
C LEU A 29 -5.39 7.05 -22.05
N GLY A 30 -4.77 7.87 -22.90
CA GLY A 30 -5.18 9.26 -23.13
C GLY A 30 -4.91 10.18 -21.94
N MET A 31 -4.01 9.81 -21.03
CA MET A 31 -3.66 10.62 -19.87
C MET A 31 -2.87 11.86 -20.30
N SER A 32 -3.14 12.98 -19.63
CA SER A 32 -2.36 14.21 -19.78
C SER A 32 -0.95 14.07 -19.19
N ASP A 33 -0.04 14.95 -19.61
CA ASP A 33 1.33 14.98 -19.05
C ASP A 33 1.33 15.19 -17.52
N GLU A 34 0.38 15.98 -17.00
CA GLU A 34 0.25 16.20 -15.56
C GLU A 34 -0.20 14.94 -14.81
N GLU A 35 -1.15 14.19 -15.37
CA GLU A 35 -1.63 12.94 -14.77
C GLU A 35 -0.54 11.86 -14.81
N VAL A 36 0.14 11.70 -15.95
CA VAL A 36 1.29 10.80 -16.08
C VAL A 36 2.36 11.14 -15.06
N GLN A 37 2.70 12.43 -14.92
CA GLN A 37 3.69 12.88 -13.93
C GLN A 37 3.26 12.52 -12.51
N LYS A 38 1.99 12.67 -12.14
CA LYS A 38 1.48 12.28 -10.81
C LYS A 38 1.61 10.78 -10.57
N MET A 39 1.39 9.93 -11.58
CA MET A 39 1.56 8.48 -11.44
C MET A 39 3.01 8.10 -11.09
N THR A 40 4.00 8.85 -11.61
CA THR A 40 5.42 8.64 -11.27
C THR A 40 5.75 8.88 -9.80
N TRP A 41 4.87 9.51 -9.03
CA TRP A 41 5.12 9.78 -7.61
C TRP A 41 4.88 8.55 -6.74
N LEU A 42 4.03 7.62 -7.18
CA LEU A 42 3.53 6.54 -6.36
C LEU A 42 4.63 5.48 -6.12
N GLY A 43 4.98 5.29 -4.85
CA GLY A 43 5.76 4.14 -4.40
C GLY A 43 4.91 2.86 -4.32
N ILE A 44 5.56 1.73 -4.04
CA ILE A 44 4.93 0.39 -4.02
C ILE A 44 3.70 0.36 -3.11
N SER A 45 3.80 0.92 -1.91
CA SER A 45 2.72 0.89 -0.91
C SER A 45 1.55 1.80 -1.31
N GLY A 46 1.83 2.95 -1.93
CA GLY A 46 0.86 3.88 -2.46
C GLY A 46 0.11 3.29 -3.64
N ILE A 47 0.81 2.56 -4.51
CA ILE A 47 0.16 1.75 -5.56
C ILE A 47 -0.75 0.69 -4.92
N ALA A 48 -0.25 -0.07 -3.94
CA ALA A 48 -1.06 -1.06 -3.23
C ALA A 48 -2.33 -0.44 -2.61
N ASN A 49 -2.23 0.78 -2.06
CA ASN A 49 -3.37 1.53 -1.54
C ASN A 49 -4.39 1.91 -2.62
N VAL A 50 -3.95 2.30 -3.82
CA VAL A 50 -4.85 2.52 -4.98
C VAL A 50 -5.54 1.22 -5.38
N LEU A 51 -4.81 0.11 -5.44
CA LEU A 51 -5.37 -1.20 -5.77
C LEU A 51 -6.39 -1.66 -4.71
N CYS A 52 -6.12 -1.40 -3.42
CA CYS A 52 -7.08 -1.60 -2.34
C CYS A 52 -8.38 -0.82 -2.58
N CYS A 53 -8.30 0.44 -3.00
CA CYS A 53 -9.48 1.25 -3.32
C CYS A 53 -10.28 0.69 -4.49
N ILE A 54 -9.62 0.27 -5.56
CA ILE A 54 -10.28 -0.37 -6.71
C ILE A 54 -10.99 -1.65 -6.25
N LYS A 55 -10.32 -2.48 -5.46
CA LYS A 55 -10.86 -3.74 -4.95
C LYS A 55 -12.01 -3.51 -3.97
N MET A 56 -11.93 -2.49 -3.12
CA MET A 56 -13.00 -2.05 -2.24
C MET A 56 -14.23 -1.62 -3.03
N ALA A 57 -14.03 -0.77 -4.04
CA ALA A 57 -15.10 -0.26 -4.89
C ALA A 57 -15.83 -1.40 -5.61
N LYS A 58 -15.08 -2.36 -6.16
CA LYS A 58 -15.64 -3.57 -6.77
C LYS A 58 -16.40 -4.44 -5.76
N TYR A 59 -15.83 -4.70 -4.58
CA TYR A 59 -16.40 -5.62 -3.60
C TYR A 59 -17.68 -5.08 -2.95
N TYR A 60 -17.72 -3.78 -2.66
CA TYR A 60 -18.88 -3.12 -2.06
C TYR A 60 -19.83 -2.48 -3.08
N GLU A 61 -19.61 -2.75 -4.38
CA GLU A 61 -20.45 -2.26 -5.48
C GLU A 61 -20.64 -0.73 -5.46
N LEU A 62 -19.56 -0.01 -5.17
CA LEU A 62 -19.58 1.46 -5.13
C LEU A 62 -19.90 2.04 -6.51
N THR A 63 -20.61 3.15 -6.50
CA THR A 63 -21.13 3.85 -7.67
C THR A 63 -20.51 5.24 -7.82
N GLU A 64 -20.93 5.99 -8.83
CA GLU A 64 -20.55 7.39 -9.01
C GLU A 64 -21.00 8.34 -7.88
N ASN A 65 -21.86 7.88 -6.97
CA ASN A 65 -22.31 8.65 -5.80
C ASN A 65 -21.42 8.45 -4.57
N ASP A 66 -20.45 7.54 -4.64
CA ASP A 66 -19.58 7.17 -3.53
C ASP A 66 -18.20 7.80 -3.69
N VAL A 67 -17.57 8.12 -2.55
CA VAL A 67 -16.21 8.69 -2.51
C VAL A 67 -15.28 7.74 -1.76
N VAL A 68 -14.18 7.38 -2.40
CA VAL A 68 -13.11 6.59 -1.79
C VAL A 68 -11.87 7.47 -1.61
N GLY A 69 -11.45 7.65 -0.35
CA GLY A 69 -10.22 8.35 0.00
C GLY A 69 -9.09 7.38 0.33
N THR A 70 -7.88 7.71 -0.07
CA THR A 70 -6.67 6.94 0.27
C THR A 70 -5.45 7.83 0.40
N VAL A 71 -4.40 7.31 1.03
CA VAL A 71 -3.14 8.00 1.24
C VAL A 71 -2.06 7.31 0.43
N LEU A 72 -1.32 8.08 -0.36
CA LEU A 72 -0.12 7.59 -1.04
C LEU A 72 1.04 7.66 -0.04
N THR A 73 1.29 6.53 0.61
CA THR A 73 2.11 6.43 1.83
C THR A 73 3.61 6.61 1.58
N ASP A 74 4.05 6.42 0.35
CA ASP A 74 5.46 6.34 -0.04
C ASP A 74 5.67 6.90 -1.46
N SER A 75 6.88 7.42 -1.69
CA SER A 75 7.30 7.93 -2.98
C SER A 75 8.08 6.91 -3.79
N ALA A 76 7.88 6.89 -5.10
CA ALA A 76 8.66 6.08 -6.05
C ALA A 76 10.18 6.33 -5.95
N VAL A 77 10.60 7.51 -5.49
CA VAL A 77 12.02 7.85 -5.29
C VAL A 77 12.73 6.85 -4.36
N MET A 78 12.01 6.25 -3.41
CA MET A 78 12.58 5.25 -2.49
C MET A 78 12.83 3.89 -3.16
N TYR A 79 12.34 3.66 -4.37
CA TYR A 79 12.30 2.35 -5.02
C TYR A 79 13.04 2.26 -6.35
N GLN A 80 13.94 3.21 -6.65
CA GLN A 80 14.70 3.21 -7.90
C GLN A 80 15.49 1.91 -8.12
N SER A 81 16.17 1.40 -7.08
CA SER A 81 16.88 0.11 -7.15
C SER A 81 15.94 -1.07 -7.41
N ARG A 82 14.71 -1.02 -6.88
CA ARG A 82 13.70 -2.07 -7.12
C ARG A 82 13.26 -2.11 -8.58
N VAL A 83 13.14 -0.96 -9.24
CA VAL A 83 12.84 -0.93 -10.69
C VAL A 83 13.95 -1.62 -11.49
N GLU A 84 15.21 -1.39 -11.14
CA GLU A 84 16.35 -2.07 -11.78
C GLU A 84 16.35 -3.58 -11.53
N GLU A 85 16.12 -4.01 -10.29
CA GLU A 85 16.01 -5.43 -9.93
C GLU A 85 14.89 -6.14 -10.71
N LEU A 86 13.72 -5.50 -10.81
CA LEU A 86 12.58 -6.06 -11.55
C LEU A 86 12.86 -6.12 -13.06
N ASN A 87 13.60 -5.15 -13.62
CA ASN A 87 14.05 -5.20 -15.01
C ASN A 87 15.05 -6.33 -15.25
N GLN A 88 15.91 -6.65 -14.29
CA GLN A 88 16.81 -7.81 -14.40
C GLN A 88 16.03 -9.14 -14.34
N MET A 89 15.00 -9.21 -13.50
CA MET A 89 14.20 -10.42 -13.30
C MET A 89 13.24 -10.70 -14.47
N HIS A 90 12.63 -9.65 -15.03
CA HIS A 90 11.57 -9.78 -16.05
C HIS A 90 11.97 -9.27 -17.43
N GLY A 91 13.21 -8.80 -17.59
CA GLY A 91 13.69 -8.19 -18.83
C GLY A 91 13.34 -6.71 -18.93
N ALA A 92 13.89 -6.05 -19.95
CA ALA A 92 13.66 -4.63 -20.18
C ALA A 92 12.16 -4.34 -20.42
N TYR A 93 11.66 -3.26 -19.79
CA TYR A 93 10.28 -2.84 -19.96
C TYR A 93 10.03 -2.37 -21.40
N ASN A 94 8.84 -2.66 -21.91
CA ASN A 94 8.47 -2.34 -23.28
C ASN A 94 6.94 -2.19 -23.39
N ALA A 95 6.46 -1.79 -24.57
CA ALA A 95 5.04 -1.54 -24.80
C ALA A 95 4.15 -2.78 -24.58
N HIS A 96 4.66 -3.99 -24.83
CA HIS A 96 3.92 -5.22 -24.55
C HIS A 96 3.73 -5.43 -23.05
N GLU A 97 4.80 -5.27 -22.25
CA GLU A 97 4.74 -5.37 -20.79
C GLU A 97 3.82 -4.28 -20.20
N ALA A 98 3.87 -3.05 -20.71
CA ALA A 98 3.00 -1.97 -20.25
C ALA A 98 1.51 -2.30 -20.44
N ALA A 99 1.15 -2.82 -21.61
CA ALA A 99 -0.21 -3.25 -21.88
C ALA A 99 -0.62 -4.46 -21.02
N LEU A 100 0.29 -5.43 -20.85
CA LEU A 100 0.05 -6.61 -20.03
C LEU A 100 -0.19 -6.23 -18.57
N ASP A 101 0.71 -5.44 -17.99
CA ASP A 101 0.68 -5.08 -16.57
C ASP A 101 -0.56 -4.25 -16.23
N HIS A 102 -0.90 -3.27 -17.07
CA HIS A 102 -2.12 -2.49 -16.89
C HIS A 102 -3.38 -3.37 -16.89
N ASN A 103 -3.49 -4.29 -17.86
CA ASN A 103 -4.66 -5.17 -17.95
C ASN A 103 -4.72 -6.20 -16.82
N LEU A 104 -3.59 -6.81 -16.46
CA LEU A 104 -3.55 -7.88 -15.48
C LEU A 104 -3.63 -7.34 -14.05
N HIS A 105 -2.78 -6.39 -13.71
CA HIS A 105 -2.54 -5.96 -12.32
C HIS A 105 -3.40 -4.79 -11.88
N MET A 106 -4.05 -4.06 -12.80
CA MET A 106 -5.00 -2.99 -12.44
C MET A 106 -6.44 -3.32 -12.86
N LEU A 107 -6.70 -3.54 -14.15
CA LEU A 107 -8.07 -3.80 -14.62
C LEU A 107 -8.58 -5.18 -14.17
N GLY A 108 -7.69 -6.18 -14.23
CA GLY A 108 -7.92 -7.57 -13.89
C GLY A 108 -8.04 -7.87 -12.39
N LEU A 109 -7.91 -6.87 -11.51
CA LEU A 109 -8.05 -7.06 -10.07
C LEU A 109 -9.36 -7.74 -9.71
N LYS A 110 -9.24 -8.85 -8.98
CA LYS A 110 -10.36 -9.68 -8.52
C LYS A 110 -10.65 -9.44 -7.05
N THR A 111 -11.85 -9.83 -6.65
CA THR A 111 -12.35 -9.79 -5.27
C THR A 111 -12.47 -11.17 -4.63
N ASP A 112 -11.97 -12.21 -5.31
CA ASP A 112 -12.04 -13.62 -4.88
C ASP A 112 -11.32 -13.90 -3.55
N SER A 113 -10.31 -13.09 -3.20
CA SER A 113 -9.64 -13.15 -1.90
C SER A 113 -10.22 -12.22 -0.83
N MET A 114 -11.29 -11.48 -1.12
CA MET A 114 -11.98 -10.63 -0.14
C MET A 114 -12.88 -11.47 0.77
N LEU A 115 -12.86 -11.16 2.06
CA LEU A 115 -13.67 -11.85 3.05
C LEU A 115 -14.11 -10.91 4.18
N GLU A 116 -15.43 -10.83 4.39
CA GLU A 116 -15.99 -10.23 5.60
C GLU A 116 -15.95 -11.23 6.76
N LEU A 117 -15.09 -10.94 7.73
CA LEU A 117 -14.83 -11.87 8.83
C LEU A 117 -15.93 -11.78 9.89
N THR A 118 -16.51 -12.92 10.23
CA THR A 118 -17.31 -13.15 11.45
C THR A 118 -16.43 -13.05 12.71
N TYR A 119 -17.07 -13.07 13.89
CA TYR A 119 -16.34 -13.08 15.16
C TYR A 119 -15.31 -14.22 15.25
N THR A 120 -15.72 -15.43 14.89
CA THR A 120 -14.87 -16.63 14.97
C THR A 120 -13.69 -16.55 14.00
N GLU A 121 -13.89 -15.98 12.82
CA GLU A 121 -12.82 -15.79 11.84
C GLU A 121 -11.84 -14.71 12.27
N ARG A 122 -12.32 -13.59 12.84
CA ARG A 122 -11.45 -12.61 13.48
C ARG A 122 -10.61 -13.23 14.61
N LYS A 123 -11.22 -14.09 15.44
CA LYS A 123 -10.50 -14.80 16.52
C LYS A 123 -9.47 -15.79 15.96
N ARG A 124 -9.77 -16.44 14.82
CA ARG A 124 -8.82 -17.30 14.12
C ARG A 124 -7.60 -16.51 13.65
N VAL A 125 -7.80 -15.37 12.98
CA VAL A 125 -6.69 -14.49 12.54
C VAL A 125 -5.87 -14.01 13.72
N HIS A 126 -6.51 -13.62 14.82
CA HIS A 126 -5.82 -13.24 16.04
C HIS A 126 -4.92 -14.37 16.57
N ASN A 127 -5.41 -15.60 16.60
CA ASN A 127 -4.65 -16.75 17.07
C ASN A 127 -3.51 -17.17 16.12
N LEU A 128 -3.56 -16.83 14.82
CA LEU A 128 -2.45 -17.08 13.89
C LEU A 128 -1.15 -16.41 14.34
N LYS A 129 -1.25 -15.28 15.06
CA LYS A 129 -0.09 -14.59 15.63
C LYS A 129 0.67 -15.43 16.65
N TYR A 130 0.06 -16.46 17.25
CA TYR A 130 0.74 -17.29 18.24
C TYR A 130 2.03 -17.89 17.70
N TYR A 131 1.99 -18.47 16.50
CA TYR A 131 3.16 -19.13 15.91
C TYR A 131 4.28 -18.13 15.61
N THR A 132 3.98 -17.03 14.91
CA THR A 132 5.00 -16.09 14.49
C THR A 132 5.46 -15.14 15.59
N TRP A 133 4.57 -14.76 16.50
CA TRP A 133 4.83 -13.72 17.49
C TRP A 133 5.23 -14.31 18.85
N VAL A 134 4.53 -15.34 19.32
CA VAL A 134 4.85 -15.99 20.61
C VAL A 134 5.99 -16.99 20.42
N GLU A 135 5.86 -17.96 19.52
CA GLU A 135 6.88 -19.02 19.40
C GLU A 135 8.17 -18.52 18.73
N GLN A 136 8.07 -17.84 17.59
CA GLN A 136 9.27 -17.42 16.84
C GLN A 136 9.91 -16.15 17.41
N GLN A 137 9.11 -15.14 17.76
CA GLN A 137 9.61 -13.86 18.28
C GLN A 137 9.69 -13.80 19.82
N GLN A 138 9.31 -14.87 20.52
CA GLN A 138 9.44 -15.01 21.99
C GLN A 138 8.65 -13.93 22.77
N MET A 139 7.54 -13.45 22.22
CA MET A 139 6.63 -12.54 22.93
C MET A 139 5.74 -13.31 23.91
N ASN A 140 5.28 -12.64 24.97
CA ASN A 140 4.41 -13.29 25.94
C ASN A 140 3.01 -13.56 25.36
N VAL A 141 2.43 -14.70 25.71
CA VAL A 141 1.08 -15.06 25.27
C VAL A 141 0.01 -14.16 25.93
N GLU A 142 0.32 -13.61 27.11
CA GLU A 142 -0.50 -12.64 27.82
C GLU A 142 -0.65 -11.35 27.01
N ASP A 143 0.45 -10.87 26.41
CA ASP A 143 0.44 -9.68 25.54
C ASP A 143 -0.40 -9.93 24.27
N LEU A 144 -0.36 -11.16 23.76
CA LEU A 144 -1.20 -11.55 22.62
C LEU A 144 -2.67 -11.49 23.04
N ASN A 145 -3.04 -12.13 24.15
CA ASN A 145 -4.41 -12.11 24.64
C ASN A 145 -4.90 -10.69 24.96
N ALA A 146 -4.03 -9.82 25.48
CA ALA A 146 -4.35 -8.42 25.78
C ALA A 146 -4.81 -7.65 24.52
N GLN A 147 -4.21 -7.91 23.35
CA GLN A 147 -4.66 -7.31 22.09
C GLN A 147 -6.13 -7.62 21.74
N TRP A 148 -6.72 -8.67 22.33
CA TRP A 148 -8.12 -9.04 22.10
C TRP A 148 -9.04 -8.67 23.26
N TYR A 149 -8.58 -8.84 24.51
CA TYR A 149 -9.43 -8.68 25.69
C TYR A 149 -9.23 -7.36 26.43
N ASP A 150 -8.09 -6.68 26.23
CA ASP A 150 -7.75 -5.42 26.90
C ASP A 150 -7.46 -4.31 25.89
N THR A 151 -8.46 -3.98 25.08
CA THR A 151 -8.33 -2.95 24.04
C THR A 151 -7.97 -1.58 24.61
N LYS A 152 -8.36 -1.30 25.86
CA LYS A 152 -8.12 -0.03 26.53
C LYS A 152 -6.63 0.19 26.81
N ASN A 153 -5.95 -0.80 27.37
CA ASN A 153 -4.53 -0.66 27.70
C ASN A 153 -3.60 -1.08 26.56
N THR A 154 -4.14 -1.68 25.48
CA THR A 154 -3.37 -1.99 24.27
C THR A 154 -3.60 -0.95 23.17
N TRP A 155 -4.71 -1.03 22.43
CA TRP A 155 -4.96 -0.19 21.26
C TRP A 155 -5.27 1.26 21.61
N ASP A 156 -6.12 1.51 22.61
CA ASP A 156 -6.48 2.89 22.97
C ASP A 156 -5.28 3.64 23.58
N ALA A 157 -4.44 2.95 24.34
CA ALA A 157 -3.19 3.50 24.86
C ALA A 157 -2.18 3.84 23.76
N VAL A 158 -2.11 3.05 22.68
CA VAL A 158 -1.30 3.37 21.50
C VAL A 158 -1.85 4.61 20.79
N HIS A 159 -3.17 4.67 20.56
CA HIS A 159 -3.77 5.84 19.91
C HIS A 159 -3.66 7.13 20.74
N ALA A 160 -3.62 7.03 22.07
CA ALA A 160 -3.42 8.17 22.96
C ALA A 160 -2.05 8.85 22.81
N GLN A 161 -1.05 8.16 22.23
CA GLN A 161 0.30 8.69 22.02
C GLN A 161 0.40 9.66 20.83
N ALA A 162 -0.68 9.85 20.05
CA ALA A 162 -0.66 10.69 18.84
C ALA A 162 -0.09 12.09 19.09
N LYS A 163 -0.48 12.74 20.21
CA LYS A 163 0.00 14.08 20.54
C LYS A 163 1.51 14.11 20.87
N GLU A 164 2.00 13.13 21.63
CA GLU A 164 3.42 13.02 21.98
C GLU A 164 4.26 12.75 20.72
N LEU A 165 3.75 11.92 19.80
CA LEU A 165 4.38 11.67 18.51
C LEU A 165 4.41 12.95 17.65
N ASP A 166 3.34 13.75 17.62
CA ASP A 166 3.34 15.05 16.92
C ASP A 166 4.41 16.01 17.47
N GLU A 167 4.58 16.06 18.78
CA GLU A 167 5.63 16.86 19.43
C GLU A 167 7.04 16.37 18.99
N LEU A 168 7.28 15.05 19.03
CA LEU A 168 8.54 14.45 18.57
C LEU A 168 8.82 14.68 17.07
N ILE A 169 7.78 14.65 16.23
CA ILE A 169 7.89 14.94 14.80
C ILE A 169 8.31 16.40 14.58
N ASN A 170 7.72 17.34 15.31
CA ASN A 170 8.09 18.75 15.23
C ASN A 170 9.55 18.97 15.67
N GLU A 171 9.97 18.37 16.78
CA GLU A 171 11.36 18.44 17.24
C GLU A 171 12.35 17.87 16.20
N PHE A 172 12.01 16.72 15.62
CA PHE A 172 12.81 16.12 14.54
C PHE A 172 12.92 17.05 13.34
N ASN A 173 11.79 17.60 12.87
CA ASN A 173 11.75 18.53 11.74
C ASN A 173 12.58 19.80 12.01
N GLU A 174 12.52 20.36 13.21
CA GLU A 174 13.36 21.49 13.61
C GLU A 174 14.86 21.14 13.61
N ALA A 175 15.20 19.95 14.10
CA ALA A 175 16.58 19.45 14.15
C ALA A 175 17.18 19.23 12.75
N THR A 176 16.37 18.88 11.75
CA THR A 176 16.85 18.75 10.36
C THR A 176 17.28 20.08 9.74
N GLY A 177 16.80 21.23 10.26
CA GLY A 177 17.09 22.56 9.73
C GLY A 177 16.46 22.89 8.37
N LEU A 178 15.77 21.93 7.74
CA LEU A 178 15.15 22.08 6.40
C LEU A 178 14.14 23.24 6.36
N LEU A 179 13.35 23.42 7.42
CA LEU A 179 12.37 24.50 7.51
C LEU A 179 12.99 25.90 7.69
N LYS A 180 14.26 26.00 8.07
CA LYS A 180 14.99 27.28 8.20
C LYS A 180 15.63 27.71 6.87
N ALA A 181 15.67 26.82 5.88
CA ALA A 181 16.24 27.05 4.56
C ALA A 181 15.19 27.29 3.46
N LEU A 182 13.90 27.19 3.81
CA LEU A 182 12.74 27.58 2.99
C LEU A 182 12.36 29.04 3.26
#